data_AF-N2ADU8-F1
#
_entry.id   AF-N2ADU8-F1
#
_cell.length_a   1.000
_cell.length_b   1.000
_cell.length_c   1.000
_cell.angle_alpha   90.00
_cell.angle_beta   90.00
_cell.angle_gamma   90.00
#
_symmetry.space_group_name_H-M   'P 1'
#
loop_
_entity.id
_entity.type
_entity.pdbx_description
1 polymer ?
#
loop_
_entity_poly.entity_id
_entity_poly.type
_entity_poly.pdbx_seq_one_letter_code
_entity_poly.pdbx_strand_id
1 'polypeptide(L)' 'HLVRQYDVIAIEDLKVKNLQKNHCLAKAIANASWSMFRQMLEYKCERYGKELIAVNPKNTSRICSKCGFNSGA' A
#
# COMPACT_ATOMS: atom_id res chain seq x y z
N HIS A 1 11.70 7.92 9.23
CA HIS A 1 12.71 7.94 8.15
C HIS A 1 12.06 8.32 6.82
N LEU A 2 11.06 7.58 6.35
CA LEU A 2 10.34 7.82 5.08
C LEU A 2 9.97 9.29 4.78
N VAL A 3 9.09 9.90 5.58
CA VAL A 3 8.63 11.29 5.37
C VAL A 3 9.71 12.37 5.53
N ARG A 4 10.89 12.01 6.02
CA ARG A 4 12.03 12.95 6.12
C ARG A 4 12.93 12.91 4.89
N GLN A 5 12.87 11.85 4.10
CA GLN A 5 13.74 11.62 2.94
C GLN A 5 13.03 11.78 1.61
N TYR A 6 11.74 11.46 1.57
CA TYR A 6 10.95 11.48 0.35
C TYR A 6 9.89 12.58 0.43
N ASP A 7 9.77 13.34 -0.66
CA ASP A 7 8.75 14.39 -0.80
C ASP A 7 7.39 13.81 -1.23
N VAL A 8 7.45 12.73 -2.01
CA VAL A 8 6.28 12.00 -2.51
C VAL A 8 6.42 10.53 -2.12
N ILE A 9 5.36 9.98 -1.51
CA ILE A 9 5.25 8.57 -1.15
C ILE A 9 4.02 8.01 -1.85
N ALA A 10 4.19 6.94 -2.62
CA ALA A 10 3.08 6.23 -3.26
C ALA A 10 2.83 4.88 -2.57
N ILE A 11 1.58 4.60 -2.22
CA ILE A 11 1.14 3.33 -1.63
C ILE A 11 -0.06 2.78 -2.38
N GLU A 12 -0.20 1.46 -2.42
CA GLU A 12 -1.41 0.81 -2.94
C GLU A 12 -2.63 1.09 -2.06
N ASP A 13 -3.76 1.47 -2.66
CA ASP A 13 -5.05 1.61 -2.00
C ASP A 13 -5.66 0.21 -1.73
N LEU A 14 -5.01 -0.53 -0.83
CA LEU A 14 -5.41 -1.87 -0.46
C LEU A 14 -6.72 -1.83 0.34
N LYS A 15 -7.76 -2.47 -0.20
CA LYS A 15 -8.99 -2.75 0.53
C LYS A 15 -8.74 -3.87 1.54
N VAL A 16 -8.20 -3.53 2.71
CA VAL A 16 -7.82 -4.49 3.78
C VAL A 16 -8.94 -5.48 4.11
N LYS A 17 -10.19 -5.00 4.18
CA LYS A 17 -11.38 -5.85 4.39
C LYS A 17 -11.53 -6.95 3.33
N ASN A 18 -11.19 -6.68 2.08
CA ASN A 18 -11.23 -7.68 1.00
C ASN A 18 -10.08 -8.67 1.11
N LEU A 19 -8.89 -8.23 1.50
CA LEU A 19 -7.74 -9.11 1.70
C LEU A 19 -8.01 -10.12 2.82
N GLN A 20 -8.68 -9.69 3.90
CA GLN A 20 -9.05 -10.54 5.03
C GLN A 20 -10.09 -11.62 4.70
N LYS A 21 -10.73 -11.59 3.51
CA LYS A 21 -11.66 -12.66 3.09
C LYS A 21 -10.95 -13.98 2.80
N ASN A 22 -9.65 -13.95 2.52
CA ASN A 22 -8.86 -15.18 2.41
C ASN A 22 -8.55 -15.70 3.82
N HIS A 23 -9.29 -16.72 4.26
CA HIS A 23 -9.17 -17.28 5.61
C HIS A 23 -7.75 -17.81 5.94
N CYS A 24 -6.99 -18.27 4.95
CA CYS A 24 -5.61 -18.70 5.15
C CYS A 24 -4.67 -17.52 5.48
N LEU A 25 -4.97 -16.32 4.97
CA LEU A 25 -4.13 -15.12 5.12
C LEU A 25 -4.70 -14.09 6.10
N ALA A 26 -5.96 -14.24 6.51
CA ALA A 26 -6.67 -13.25 7.34
C ALA A 26 -5.91 -12.89 8.62
N LYS A 27 -5.36 -13.89 9.32
CA LYS A 27 -4.56 -13.67 10.55
C LYS A 27 -3.29 -12.87 10.28
N ALA A 28 -2.56 -13.21 9.22
CA ALA A 28 -1.35 -12.49 8.84
C ALA A 28 -1.65 -11.04 8.44
N ILE A 29 -2.73 -10.83 7.66
CA ILE A 29 -3.18 -9.50 7.24
C ILE A 29 -3.63 -8.66 8.43
N ALA A 30 -4.36 -9.24 9.38
CA ALA A 30 -4.76 -8.56 10.61
C ALA A 30 -3.54 -8.14 11.45
N ASN A 31 -2.58 -9.05 11.63
CA ASN A 31 -1.36 -8.77 12.38
C ASN A 31 -0.50 -7.66 11.73
N ALA A 32 -0.51 -7.58 10.39
CA ALA A 32 0.23 -6.55 9.66
C ALA A 32 -0.30 -5.12 9.85
N SER A 33 -1.53 -4.96 10.36
CA SER A 33 -2.09 -3.65 10.75
C SER A 33 -2.07 -2.58 9.62
N TRP A 34 -2.32 -2.99 8.37
CA TRP A 34 -2.23 -2.14 7.18
C TRP A 34 -3.02 -0.82 7.26
N SER A 35 -4.22 -0.86 7.83
CA SER A 35 -5.04 0.36 8.00
C SER A 35 -4.36 1.39 8.90
N MET A 36 -3.77 0.92 10.01
CA MET A 36 -3.04 1.78 10.95
C MET A 36 -1.76 2.32 10.33
N PHE A 37 -1.05 1.49 9.56
CA PHE A 37 0.14 1.92 8.82
C PHE A 37 -0.17 3.09 7.86
N ARG A 38 -1.25 2.97 7.07
CA ARG A 38 -1.72 4.04 6.18
C ARG A 38 -2.07 5.31 6.96
N GLN A 39 -2.86 5.20 8.02
CA GLN A 39 -3.24 6.35 8.85
C GLN A 39 -2.02 7.08 9.43
N MET A 40 -1.02 6.32 9.88
CA MET A 40 0.23 6.90 10.40
C MET A 40 1.07 7.56 9.30
N LEU A 41 1.03 7.07 8.06
CA LEU A 41 1.66 7.73 6.92
C LEU A 41 0.93 9.02 6.55
N GLU A 42 -0.40 8.99 6.45
CA GLU A 42 -1.24 10.17 6.18
C GLU A 42 -0.94 11.28 7.19
N TYR A 43 -1.05 10.96 8.49
CA TYR A 43 -0.74 11.87 9.59
C TYR A 43 0.68 12.47 9.49
N LYS A 44 1.68 11.64 9.17
CA LYS A 44 3.06 12.11 9.08
C LYS A 44 3.31 12.93 7.82
N CYS A 45 2.73 12.56 6.69
CA CYS A 45 2.89 13.31 5.44
C CYS A 45 2.29 14.70 5.60
N GLU A 46 1.07 14.80 6.15
CA GLU A 46 0.44 16.06 6.50
C GLU A 46 1.32 16.91 7.42
N ARG A 47 1.82 16.31 8.51
CA ARG A 47 2.68 17.01 9.49
C ARG A 47 3.97 17.58 8.90
N TYR A 48 4.55 16.92 7.90
CA TYR A 48 5.83 17.30 7.29
C TYR A 48 5.67 17.99 5.93
N GLY A 49 4.43 18.28 5.50
CA GLY A 49 4.14 18.87 4.19
C GLY A 49 4.56 17.99 3.02
N LYS A 50 4.43 16.67 3.17
CA LYS A 50 4.76 15.66 2.14
C LYS A 50 3.49 15.15 1.46
N GLU A 51 3.64 14.66 0.24
CA GLU A 51 2.54 14.09 -0.52
C GLU A 51 2.46 12.58 -0.32
N LEU A 52 1.26 12.08 0.00
CA LEU A 52 0.95 10.65 0.00
C LEU A 52 -0.07 10.35 -1.10
N ILE A 53 0.31 9.50 -2.05
CA ILE A 53 -0.53 9.11 -3.17
C ILE A 53 -1.00 7.68 -2.96
N ALA A 54 -2.32 7.50 -2.84
CA ALA A 54 -2.95 6.18 -2.85
C ALA A 54 -3.24 5.76 -4.30
N VAL A 55 -2.52 4.76 -4.81
CA VAL A 55 -2.66 4.29 -6.20
C VAL A 55 -3.60 3.09 -6.29
N ASN A 56 -4.28 2.95 -7.43
CA ASN A 56 -5.10 1.79 -7.70
C ASN A 56 -4.23 0.50 -7.72
N PRO A 57 -4.49 -0.51 -6.88
CA PRO A 57 -3.69 -1.73 -6.80
C PRO A 57 -3.89 -2.69 -7.98
N LYS A 58 -4.74 -2.36 -8.95
CA LYS A 58 -5.04 -3.25 -10.07
C LYS A 58 -3.77 -3.52 -10.88
N ASN A 59 -3.35 -4.79 -10.91
CA ASN A 59 -2.20 -5.31 -11.65
C ASN A 59 -0.83 -4.76 -11.24
N THR A 60 -0.72 -3.95 -10.19
CA THR A 60 0.56 -3.41 -9.70
C THR A 60 1.53 -4.50 -9.22
N SER A 61 0.99 -5.61 -8.71
CA SER A 61 1.75 -6.81 -8.28
C SER A 61 1.90 -7.88 -9.37
N ARG A 62 1.27 -7.69 -10.54
CA ARG A 62 1.24 -8.68 -11.63
C ARG A 62 1.98 -8.21 -12.88
N ILE A 63 2.06 -6.91 -13.12
CA ILE A 63 2.80 -6.32 -14.23
C ILE A 63 4.24 -6.09 -13.79
N CYS A 64 5.18 -6.70 -14.51
CA CYS A 64 6.60 -6.44 -14.31
C CYS A 64 6.94 -5.00 -14.71
N SER A 65 7.51 -4.22 -13.80
CA SER A 65 7.96 -2.85 -14.07
C SER A 65 9.08 -2.77 -15.12
N LYS A 66 9.84 -3.85 -15.31
CA LYS A 66 10.96 -3.89 -16.26
C LYS A 66 10.53 -4.18 -17.70
N CYS A 67 9.64 -5.16 -17.89
CA CYS A 67 9.30 -5.66 -19.24
C CYS A 67 7.81 -5.55 -19.59
N GLY A 68 6.95 -5.11 -18.67
CA GLY A 68 5.51 -5.01 -18.89
C GLY A 68 4.76 -6.34 -18.93
N PHE A 69 5.46 -7.48 -18.78
CA PHE A 69 4.81 -8.80 -18.74
C PHE A 69 3.84 -8.87 -17.56
N ASN A 70 2.61 -9.30 -17.84
CA ASN A 70 1.57 -9.49 -16.84
C ASN A 70 1.49 -10.98 -16.47
N SER A 71 1.87 -11.31 -15.23
CA SER A 71 1.78 -12.69 -14.70
C SER A 71 0.35 -13.10 -14.29
N GLY A 72 -0.62 -12.19 -14.42
CA GLY A 72 -2.01 -12.45 -14.12
C GLY A 72 -2.75 -13.16 -15.24
N ALA A 73 -3.32 -14.33 -14.92
CA ALA A 73 -4.39 -15.01 -15.66
C ALA A 73 -5.62 -14.12 -15.87
#